data_AF-A0A1B0D7K9-F1
#
_entry.id   AF-A0A1B0D7K9-F1
#
_cell.length_a   1.000
_cell.length_b   1.000
_cell.length_c   1.000
_cell.angle_alpha   90.00
_cell.angle_beta   90.00
_cell.angle_gamma   90.00
#
_symmetry.space_group_name_H-M   'P 1'
#
loop_
_entity.id
_entity.type
_entity.pdbx_description
1 polymer ?
#
loop_
_entity_poly.entity_id
_entity_poly.type
_entity_poly.pdbx_seq_one_letter_code
_entity_poly.pdbx_strand_id
1 'polypeptide(L)'
;MMVSQFTKSLRGTIIVFLVLLINVARPEVFTALVEMEELLETEAVLITNLEEYIRAQEEKLQFLKNRFVVLTLDLNGAAVALMRLQDTYKLDTASVARGELNGIQYATEMSVGDCFELGRQSYINGDFYHTVLWMREAMDRLLRSENGTTTTKADILEYLAFSTYKQ
;
A
#
# COMPACT_ATOMS: atom_id res chain seq x y z
N MET A 1 -0.88 -10.55 87.74
CA MET A 1 -1.15 -11.91 87.23
C MET A 1 -2.21 -11.94 86.10
N MET A 2 -3.28 -11.14 86.18
CA MET A 2 -4.39 -11.10 85.21
C MET A 2 -4.00 -10.60 83.79
N VAL A 3 -3.15 -9.56 83.68
CA VAL A 3 -2.71 -8.99 82.39
C VAL A 3 -1.92 -10.00 81.54
N SER A 4 -1.09 -10.83 82.17
CA SER A 4 -0.30 -11.88 81.47
C SER A 4 -1.19 -12.98 80.86
N GLN A 5 -2.27 -13.38 81.55
CA GLN A 5 -3.22 -14.36 81.00
C GLN A 5 -4.03 -13.78 79.82
N PHE A 6 -4.41 -12.50 79.90
CA PHE A 6 -5.14 -11.83 78.83
C PHE A 6 -4.30 -11.70 77.55
N THR A 7 -3.02 -11.31 77.67
CA THR A 7 -2.10 -11.23 76.51
C THR A 7 -1.81 -12.59 75.85
N LYS A 8 -1.88 -13.70 76.60
CA LYS A 8 -1.70 -15.06 76.07
C LYS A 8 -2.94 -15.54 75.31
N SER A 9 -4.14 -15.29 75.85
CA SER A 9 -5.41 -15.60 75.19
C SER A 9 -5.59 -14.81 73.89
N LEU A 10 -5.22 -13.51 73.90
CA LEU A 10 -5.25 -12.64 72.73
C LEU A 10 -4.27 -13.09 71.63
N ARG A 11 -3.05 -13.52 72.00
CA ARG A 11 -2.08 -14.08 71.04
C ARG A 11 -2.60 -15.36 70.38
N GLY A 12 -3.24 -16.25 71.14
CA GLY A 12 -3.82 -17.49 70.60
C GLY A 12 -4.96 -17.22 69.61
N THR A 13 -5.85 -16.29 69.93
CA THR A 13 -6.96 -15.91 69.03
C THR A 13 -6.47 -15.24 67.75
N ILE A 14 -5.44 -14.38 67.82
CA ILE A 14 -4.82 -13.77 66.63
C ILE A 14 -4.19 -14.82 65.73
N ILE A 15 -3.49 -15.82 66.29
CA ILE A 15 -2.87 -16.91 65.51
C ILE A 15 -3.94 -17.77 64.82
N VAL A 16 -5.01 -18.14 65.51
CA VAL A 16 -6.12 -18.90 64.92
C VAL A 16 -6.80 -18.12 63.80
N PHE A 17 -7.01 -16.81 63.99
CA PHE A 17 -7.59 -15.95 62.98
C PHE A 17 -6.68 -15.80 61.74
N LEU A 18 -5.36 -15.63 61.94
CA LEU A 18 -4.39 -15.62 60.85
C LEU A 18 -4.36 -16.94 60.08
N VAL A 19 -4.42 -18.08 60.78
CA VAL A 19 -4.47 -19.40 60.13
C VAL A 19 -5.75 -19.55 59.32
N LEU A 20 -6.90 -19.08 59.82
CA LEU A 20 -8.16 -19.09 59.08
C LEU A 20 -8.09 -18.21 57.82
N LEU A 21 -7.52 -17.00 57.92
CA LEU A 21 -7.32 -16.13 56.75
C LEU A 21 -6.43 -16.78 55.67
N ILE A 22 -5.37 -17.48 56.08
CA ILE A 22 -4.50 -18.20 55.14
C ILE A 22 -5.25 -19.34 54.44
N ASN A 23 -6.15 -20.05 55.14
CA ASN A 23 -6.93 -21.13 54.53
C ASN A 23 -8.02 -20.62 53.58
N VAL A 24 -8.58 -19.42 53.83
CA VAL A 24 -9.57 -18.79 52.95
C VAL A 24 -8.92 -18.16 51.72
N ALA A 25 -7.74 -17.54 51.84
CA ALA A 25 -7.06 -16.86 50.72
C ALA A 25 -6.45 -17.83 49.70
N ARG A 26 -6.08 -19.05 50.11
CA ARG A 26 -5.49 -20.06 49.23
C ARG A 26 -6.35 -20.40 48.00
N PRO A 27 -7.62 -20.83 48.16
CA PRO A 27 -8.46 -21.19 47.01
C PRO A 27 -8.64 -20.05 46.00
N GLU A 28 -8.75 -18.80 46.45
CA GLU A 28 -8.87 -17.63 45.55
C GLU A 28 -7.63 -17.44 44.67
N VAL A 29 -6.43 -17.64 45.24
CA VAL A 29 -5.17 -17.56 44.49
C VAL A 29 -5.05 -18.69 43.47
N PHE A 30 -5.52 -19.90 43.82
CA PHE A 30 -5.53 -21.03 42.89
C PHE A 30 -6.53 -20.82 41.75
N THR A 31 -7.73 -20.30 42.02
CA THR A 31 -8.71 -19.97 40.97
C THR A 31 -8.18 -18.89 40.04
N ALA A 32 -7.63 -17.80 40.57
CA ALA A 32 -7.06 -16.72 39.76
C ALA A 32 -5.86 -17.18 38.91
N LEU A 33 -5.06 -18.12 39.41
CA LEU A 33 -3.95 -18.71 38.66
C LEU A 33 -4.45 -19.52 37.45
N VAL A 34 -5.46 -20.36 37.65
CA VAL A 34 -6.05 -21.19 36.58
C VAL A 34 -6.72 -20.33 35.51
N GLU A 35 -7.46 -19.29 35.91
CA GLU A 35 -8.09 -18.35 34.97
C GLU A 35 -7.05 -17.60 34.13
N MET A 36 -5.91 -17.22 34.72
CA MET A 36 -4.83 -16.57 33.98
C MET A 36 -4.14 -17.52 33.00
N GLU A 37 -4.00 -18.80 33.36
CA GLU A 37 -3.44 -19.83 32.48
C GLU A 37 -4.33 -20.04 31.24
N GLU A 38 -5.65 -20.14 31.43
CA GLU A 38 -6.61 -20.24 30.33
C GLU A 38 -6.55 -19.00 29.41
N LEU A 39 -6.39 -17.80 29.98
CA LEU A 39 -6.27 -16.56 29.22
C LEU A 39 -4.99 -16.52 28.38
N LEU A 40 -3.86 -16.99 28.92
CA LEU A 40 -2.60 -17.13 28.19
C LEU A 40 -2.70 -18.16 27.05
N GLU A 41 -3.43 -19.26 27.24
CA GLU A 41 -3.69 -20.23 26.17
C GLU A 41 -4.48 -19.59 25.03
N THR A 42 -5.51 -18.80 25.33
CA THR A 42 -6.26 -18.08 24.29
C THR A 42 -5.43 -17.02 23.58
N GLU A 43 -4.54 -16.32 24.28
CA GLU A 43 -3.61 -15.35 23.69
C GLU A 43 -2.65 -16.02 22.73
N ALA A 44 -2.09 -17.18 23.09
CA ALA A 44 -1.22 -17.95 22.23
C ALA A 44 -1.92 -18.35 20.91
N VAL A 45 -3.17 -18.81 20.99
CA VAL A 45 -3.97 -19.15 19.80
C VAL A 45 -4.29 -17.91 18.95
N LEU A 46 -4.58 -16.78 19.59
CA LEU A 46 -4.79 -15.50 18.88
C LEU A 46 -3.53 -15.05 18.14
N ILE A 47 -2.36 -15.17 18.77
CA ILE A 47 -1.07 -14.85 18.14
C ILE A 47 -0.85 -15.75 16.92
N THR A 48 -1.06 -17.06 17.03
CA THR A 48 -0.90 -17.97 15.87
C THR A 48 -1.86 -17.63 14.72
N ASN A 49 -3.12 -17.29 15.04
CA ASN A 49 -4.09 -16.89 14.02
C ASN A 49 -3.69 -15.56 13.34
N LEU A 50 -3.17 -14.61 14.10
CA LEU A 50 -2.66 -13.34 13.57
C LEU A 50 -1.44 -13.56 12.68
N GLU A 51 -0.50 -14.42 13.08
CA GLU A 51 0.65 -14.79 12.26
C GLU A 51 0.23 -15.44 10.93
N GLU A 52 -0.76 -16.34 10.96
CA GLU A 52 -1.34 -16.92 9.74
C GLU A 52 -2.00 -15.86 8.86
N TYR A 53 -2.74 -14.92 9.45
CA TYR A 53 -3.36 -13.84 8.71
C TYR A 53 -2.32 -12.92 8.06
N ILE A 54 -1.27 -12.54 8.80
CA ILE A 54 -0.16 -11.73 8.28
C ILE A 54 0.49 -12.45 7.11
N ARG A 55 0.81 -13.74 7.26
CA ARG A 55 1.40 -14.55 6.19
C ARG A 55 0.51 -14.59 4.94
N ALA A 56 -0.79 -14.78 5.10
CA ALA A 56 -1.74 -14.77 4.00
C ALA A 56 -1.84 -13.40 3.30
N GLN A 57 -1.71 -12.31 4.05
CA GLN A 57 -1.68 -10.95 3.48
C GLN A 57 -0.37 -10.66 2.75
N GLU A 58 0.76 -11.10 3.30
CA GLU A 58 2.07 -10.97 2.65
C GLU A 58 2.12 -11.73 1.32
N GLU A 59 1.55 -12.93 1.24
CA GLU A 59 1.47 -13.69 0.00
C GLU A 59 0.64 -12.97 -1.07
N LYS A 60 -0.53 -12.43 -0.69
CA LYS A 60 -1.36 -11.61 -1.59
C LYS A 60 -0.62 -10.36 -2.05
N LEU A 61 0.09 -9.70 -1.15
CA LEU A 61 0.87 -8.51 -1.48
C LEU A 61 1.99 -8.84 -2.46
N GLN A 62 2.70 -9.95 -2.25
CA GLN A 62 3.73 -10.42 -3.18
C GLN A 62 3.15 -10.75 -4.56
N PHE A 63 1.99 -11.40 -4.60
CA PHE A 63 1.30 -11.69 -5.86
C PHE A 63 0.93 -10.41 -6.63
N LEU A 64 0.35 -9.41 -5.95
CA LEU A 64 0.03 -8.12 -6.55
C LEU A 64 1.29 -7.39 -7.03
N LYS A 65 2.37 -7.42 -6.26
CA LYS A 65 3.65 -6.83 -6.62
C LYS A 65 4.23 -7.46 -7.90
N ASN A 66 4.22 -8.79 -8.00
CA ASN A 66 4.68 -9.49 -9.19
C ASN A 66 3.81 -9.17 -10.42
N ARG A 67 2.49 -9.11 -10.24
CA ARG A 67 1.57 -8.73 -11.32
C ARG A 67 1.83 -7.31 -11.83
N PHE A 68 2.09 -6.38 -10.92
CA PHE A 68 2.41 -4.99 -11.27
C PHE A 68 3.67 -4.91 -12.14
N VAL A 69 4.73 -5.66 -11.81
CA VAL A 69 5.96 -5.69 -12.62
C VAL A 69 5.68 -6.17 -14.05
N VAL A 70 4.90 -7.24 -14.21
CA VAL A 70 4.52 -7.75 -15.54
C VAL A 70 3.72 -6.70 -16.31
N LEU A 71 2.75 -6.05 -15.65
CA LEU A 71 1.94 -5.00 -16.28
C LEU A 71 2.80 -3.82 -16.74
N THR A 72 3.80 -3.40 -15.95
CA THR A 72 4.71 -2.32 -16.36
C THR A 72 5.58 -2.69 -17.55
N LEU A 73 5.98 -3.97 -17.67
CA LEU A 73 6.71 -4.47 -18.83
C LEU A 73 5.83 -4.47 -20.08
N ASP A 74 4.60 -4.93 -19.97
CA ASP A 74 3.64 -4.95 -21.08
C ASP A 74 3.31 -3.53 -21.56
N LEU A 75 3.16 -2.58 -20.63
CA LEU A 75 2.95 -1.17 -20.95
C LEU A 75 4.14 -0.58 -21.72
N ASN A 76 5.37 -0.85 -21.26
CA ASN A 76 6.57 -0.39 -21.94
C ASN A 76 6.69 -1.02 -23.35
N GLY A 77 6.45 -2.32 -23.47
CA GLY A 77 6.47 -3.02 -24.75
C GLY A 77 5.44 -2.46 -25.74
N ALA A 78 4.22 -2.19 -25.28
CA ALA A 78 3.17 -1.57 -26.08
C ALA A 78 3.53 -0.13 -26.48
N ALA A 79 4.06 0.67 -25.57
CA ALA A 79 4.50 2.03 -25.85
C ALA A 79 5.61 2.05 -26.92
N VAL A 80 6.62 1.20 -26.80
CA VAL A 80 7.70 1.10 -27.79
C VAL A 80 7.18 0.64 -29.15
N ALA A 81 6.25 -0.33 -29.19
CA ALA A 81 5.63 -0.76 -30.43
C ALA A 81 4.84 0.39 -31.10
N LEU A 82 4.11 1.18 -30.30
CA LEU A 82 3.39 2.36 -30.78
C LEU A 82 4.35 3.40 -31.37
N MET A 83 5.44 3.74 -30.68
CA MET A 83 6.44 4.70 -31.20
C MET A 83 7.05 4.22 -32.52
N ARG A 84 7.36 2.92 -32.62
CA ARG A 84 7.86 2.34 -33.88
C ARG A 84 6.87 2.48 -35.03
N LEU A 85 5.57 2.31 -34.76
CA LEU A 85 4.53 2.52 -35.77
C LEU A 85 4.41 4.01 -36.15
N GLN A 86 4.50 4.92 -35.17
CA GLN A 86 4.53 6.36 -35.43
C GLN A 86 5.70 6.73 -36.34
N ASP A 87 6.91 6.24 -36.07
CA ASP A 87 8.08 6.50 -36.89
C ASP A 87 7.97 5.88 -38.29
N THR A 88 7.54 4.62 -38.37
CA THR A 88 7.45 3.87 -39.64
C THR A 88 6.47 4.51 -40.60
N TYR A 89 5.32 4.96 -40.10
CA TYR A 89 4.24 5.54 -40.90
C TYR A 89 4.17 7.07 -40.83
N LYS A 90 5.09 7.72 -40.12
CA LYS A 90 5.14 9.17 -39.87
C LYS A 90 3.81 9.71 -39.37
N LEU A 91 3.22 9.01 -38.40
CA LEU A 91 1.93 9.35 -37.85
C LEU A 91 2.05 10.56 -36.93
N ASP A 92 1.10 11.49 -37.09
CA ASP A 92 0.97 12.63 -36.20
C ASP A 92 0.49 12.20 -34.81
N THR A 93 1.16 12.70 -33.76
CA THR A 93 0.88 12.34 -32.37
C THR A 93 -0.55 12.68 -31.98
N ALA A 94 -1.09 13.81 -32.44
CA ALA A 94 -2.45 14.21 -32.11
C ALA A 94 -3.50 13.30 -32.76
N SER A 95 -3.24 12.83 -33.99
CA SER A 95 -4.10 11.89 -34.72
C SER A 95 -4.11 10.51 -34.03
N VAL A 96 -2.94 10.04 -33.61
CA VAL A 96 -2.83 8.80 -32.82
C VAL A 96 -3.53 8.94 -31.47
N ALA A 97 -3.36 10.07 -30.77
CA ALA A 97 -4.03 10.33 -29.50
C ALA A 97 -5.56 10.41 -29.63
N ARG A 98 -6.09 10.89 -30.77
CA ARG A 98 -7.53 10.86 -31.07
C ARG A 98 -8.04 9.47 -31.48
N GLY A 99 -7.15 8.50 -31.72
CA GLY A 99 -7.52 7.18 -32.24
C GLY A 99 -7.95 7.21 -33.70
N GLU A 100 -7.50 8.22 -34.45
CA GLU A 100 -7.89 8.49 -35.83
C GLU A 100 -6.72 8.23 -36.79
N LEU A 101 -6.92 7.34 -37.77
CA LEU A 101 -5.95 7.08 -38.84
C LEU A 101 -6.65 7.24 -40.19
N ASN A 102 -6.11 8.08 -41.06
CA ASN A 102 -6.70 8.38 -42.38
C ASN A 102 -8.17 8.85 -42.34
N GLY A 103 -8.57 9.59 -41.30
CA GLY A 103 -9.96 10.06 -41.15
C GLY A 103 -10.94 9.02 -40.59
N ILE A 104 -10.45 7.82 -40.26
CA ILE A 104 -11.26 6.74 -39.70
C ILE A 104 -10.91 6.57 -38.22
N GLN A 105 -11.93 6.53 -37.37
CA GLN A 105 -11.76 6.28 -35.95
C GLN A 105 -11.60 4.78 -35.69
N TYR A 106 -10.39 4.37 -35.33
CA TYR A 106 -10.04 2.98 -35.02
C TYR A 106 -10.01 2.70 -33.52
N ALA A 107 -9.80 3.72 -32.70
CA ALA A 107 -9.65 3.58 -31.26
C ALA A 107 -10.36 4.71 -30.50
N THR A 108 -10.55 4.48 -29.21
CA THR A 108 -10.99 5.51 -28.27
C THR A 108 -9.91 6.58 -28.14
N GLU A 109 -10.35 7.82 -27.97
CA GLU A 109 -9.45 8.92 -27.70
C GLU A 109 -8.71 8.73 -26.36
N MET A 110 -7.41 9.00 -26.38
CA MET A 110 -6.51 8.87 -25.23
C MET A 110 -6.73 10.01 -24.24
N SER A 111 -6.68 9.72 -22.95
CA SER A 111 -6.75 10.75 -21.90
C SER A 111 -5.44 11.53 -21.77
N VAL A 112 -5.47 12.63 -21.01
CA VAL A 112 -4.25 13.38 -20.61
C VAL A 112 -3.24 12.45 -19.92
N GLY A 113 -3.74 11.58 -19.03
CA GLY A 113 -2.92 10.62 -18.30
C GLY A 113 -2.26 9.60 -19.22
N ASP A 114 -2.98 9.10 -20.23
CA ASP A 114 -2.41 8.12 -21.17
C ASP A 114 -1.28 8.75 -22.01
N CYS A 115 -1.47 9.99 -22.47
CA CYS A 115 -0.43 10.73 -23.21
C CYS A 115 0.79 11.02 -22.32
N PHE A 116 0.56 11.37 -21.05
CA PHE A 116 1.62 11.59 -20.08
C PHE A 116 2.43 10.31 -19.81
N GLU A 117 1.76 9.17 -19.60
CA GLU A 117 2.45 7.89 -19.38
C GLU A 117 3.26 7.46 -20.60
N LEU A 118 2.76 7.66 -21.82
CA LEU A 118 3.54 7.39 -23.04
C LEU A 118 4.81 8.25 -23.12
N GLY A 119 4.69 9.56 -22.83
CA GLY A 119 5.85 10.45 -22.78
C GLY A 119 6.86 10.04 -21.70
N ARG A 120 6.36 9.60 -20.54
CA ARG A 120 7.16 9.14 -19.41
C ARG A 120 7.88 7.82 -19.69
N GLN A 121 7.21 6.85 -20.32
CA GLN A 121 7.87 5.61 -20.76
C GLN A 121 8.96 5.89 -21.79
N SER A 122 8.68 6.79 -22.75
CA SER A 122 9.69 7.22 -23.74
C SER A 122 10.91 7.87 -23.06
N TYR A 123 10.68 8.67 -22.03
CA TYR A 123 11.73 9.31 -21.25
C TYR A 123 12.62 8.29 -20.53
N ILE A 124 12.00 7.28 -19.89
CA ILE A 124 12.70 6.19 -19.21
C ILE A 124 13.55 5.39 -20.22
N ASN A 125 13.06 5.21 -21.45
CA ASN A 125 13.78 4.54 -22.52
C ASN A 125 14.88 5.40 -23.18
N GLY A 126 15.03 6.67 -22.78
CA GLY A 126 16.01 7.60 -23.35
C GLY A 126 15.59 8.21 -24.69
N ASP A 127 14.35 8.02 -25.11
CA ASP A 127 13.79 8.58 -26.34
C ASP A 127 13.19 9.97 -26.07
N PHE A 128 14.09 10.96 -25.95
CA PHE A 128 13.69 12.33 -25.65
C PHE A 128 12.86 12.97 -26.77
N TYR A 129 12.99 12.51 -28.01
CA TYR A 129 12.19 13.00 -29.13
C TYR A 129 10.71 12.65 -28.92
N HIS A 130 10.40 11.37 -28.69
CA HIS A 130 9.03 10.94 -28.41
C HIS A 130 8.52 11.48 -27.06
N THR A 131 9.38 11.66 -26.06
CA THR A 131 9.00 12.35 -24.82
C THR A 131 8.44 13.73 -25.11
N VAL A 132 9.16 14.55 -25.88
CA VAL A 132 8.71 15.93 -26.16
C VAL A 132 7.38 15.93 -26.92
N LEU A 133 7.22 15.05 -27.91
CA LEU A 133 5.98 14.95 -28.68
C LEU A 133 4.77 14.60 -27.80
N TRP A 134 4.87 13.53 -27.01
CA TRP A 134 3.77 13.06 -26.17
C TRP A 134 3.48 13.97 -24.99
N MET A 135 4.51 14.60 -24.41
CA MET A 135 4.33 15.58 -23.35
C MET A 135 3.67 16.87 -23.86
N ARG A 136 3.95 17.28 -25.11
CA ARG A 136 3.24 18.41 -25.75
C ARG A 136 1.77 18.09 -26.01
N GLU A 137 1.47 16.90 -26.51
CA GLU A 137 0.08 16.46 -26.71
C GLU A 137 -0.68 16.39 -25.38
N ALA A 138 -0.05 15.86 -24.32
CA ALA A 138 -0.63 15.85 -22.97
C ALA A 138 -0.89 17.28 -22.46
N MET A 139 0.04 18.21 -22.69
CA MET A 139 -0.12 19.61 -22.30
C MET A 139 -1.28 20.30 -23.04
N ASP A 140 -1.36 20.11 -24.36
CA ASP A 140 -2.43 20.68 -25.18
C ASP A 140 -3.80 20.14 -24.76
N ARG A 141 -3.91 18.84 -24.48
CA ARG A 141 -5.13 18.22 -23.94
C ARG A 141 -5.48 18.72 -22.53
N LEU A 142 -4.49 18.89 -21.66
CA LEU A 142 -4.70 19.43 -20.31
C LEU A 142 -5.24 20.87 -20.37
N LEU A 143 -4.75 21.70 -21.29
CA LEU A 143 -5.23 23.07 -21.49
C LEU A 143 -6.67 23.13 -22.02
N ARG A 144 -7.10 22.12 -22.77
CA ARG A 144 -8.48 22.00 -23.28
C ARG A 144 -9.44 21.37 -22.27
N SER A 145 -8.94 20.65 -21.26
CA SER A 145 -9.75 20.00 -20.25
C SER A 145 -10.13 20.97 -19.13
N GLU A 146 -11.42 21.11 -18.86
CA GLU A 146 -11.92 21.89 -17.72
C GLU A 146 -11.92 21.10 -16.40
N ASN A 147 -11.73 19.78 -16.47
CA ASN A 147 -11.79 18.88 -15.33
C ASN A 147 -10.40 18.74 -14.67
N GLY A 148 -10.37 18.72 -13.34
CA GLY A 148 -9.17 18.36 -12.59
C GLY A 148 -8.72 16.95 -12.96
N THR A 149 -7.57 16.83 -13.60
CA THR A 149 -6.93 15.54 -13.88
C THR A 149 -5.86 15.26 -12.82
N THR A 150 -5.47 13.99 -12.68
CA THR A 150 -4.37 13.56 -11.79
C THR A 150 -3.02 14.12 -12.23
N THR A 151 -2.85 14.43 -13.51
CA THR A 151 -1.61 14.96 -14.08
C THR A 151 -1.63 16.49 -14.03
N THR A 152 -0.65 17.09 -13.35
CA THR A 152 -0.56 18.54 -13.26
C THR A 152 0.29 19.12 -14.39
N LYS A 153 0.07 20.41 -14.67
CA LYS A 153 0.93 21.17 -15.59
C LYS A 153 2.39 21.16 -15.16
N ALA A 154 2.66 21.15 -13.86
CA ALA A 154 4.02 21.11 -13.33
C ALA A 154 4.73 19.80 -13.70
N ASP A 155 4.03 18.67 -13.55
CA ASP A 155 4.58 17.34 -13.88
C ASP A 155 5.01 17.28 -15.36
N ILE A 156 4.15 17.73 -16.27
CA ILE A 156 4.45 17.72 -17.71
C ILE A 156 5.64 18.63 -18.03
N LEU A 157 5.70 19.82 -17.42
CA LEU A 157 6.78 20.78 -17.65
C LEU A 157 8.14 20.27 -17.17
N GLU A 158 8.19 19.48 -16.10
CA GLU A 158 9.43 18.88 -15.62
C GLU A 158 10.07 17.98 -16.68
N TYR A 159 9.30 17.06 -17.26
CA TYR A 159 9.79 16.19 -18.32
C TYR A 159 10.13 16.96 -19.60
N LEU A 160 9.33 17.97 -19.98
CA LEU A 160 9.62 18.81 -21.14
C LEU A 160 10.92 19.61 -20.97
N ALA A 161 11.15 20.20 -19.79
CA ALA A 161 12.33 20.99 -19.52
C ALA A 161 13.61 20.16 -19.67
N PHE A 162 13.63 18.94 -19.11
CA PHE A 162 14.80 18.07 -19.22
C PHE A 162 14.98 17.52 -20.63
N SER A 163 13.91 17.01 -21.25
CA SER A 163 13.99 16.38 -22.58
C SER A 163 14.39 17.37 -23.66
N THR A 164 13.89 18.62 -23.61
CA THR A 164 14.28 19.69 -24.55
C THR A 164 15.75 20.09 -24.39
N TYR A 165 16.30 20.01 -23.18
CA TYR A 165 17.73 20.25 -22.96
C TYR A 165 18.63 19.10 -23.46
N LYS A 166 18.12 17.86 -23.43
CA LYS A 166 18.85 16.65 -23.83
C LYS A 166 18.81 16.35 -25.32
N GLN A 167 17.86 16.94 -26.04
CA GLN A 167 17.73 16.84 -27.49
C GLN A 167 18.84 17.63 -28.20
#